data_AF-A0A7T7I7N1-F1
#
_entry.id   AF-A0A7T7I7N1-F1
#
_cell.length_a   1.000
_cell.length_b   1.000
_cell.length_c   1.000
_cell.angle_alpha   90.00
_cell.angle_beta   90.00
_cell.angle_gamma   90.00
#
_symmetry.space_group_name_H-M   'P 1'
#
loop_
_entity.id
_entity.type
_entity.pdbx_description
1 polymer ?
#
loop_
_entity_poly.entity_id
_entity_poly.type
_entity_poly.pdbx_seq_one_letter_code
_entity_poly.pdbx_strand_id
1 'polypeptide(L)' 'MSQSTVWQKSSFSGGGDSSDCVEVAATQGAVQLRESDEPDTVITASGAGLAALIRHLRP' A
#
# COMPACT_ATOMS: atom_id res chain seq x y z
N MET A 1 -7.33 -22.10 -3.72
CA MET A 1 -6.24 -21.64 -2.82
C MET A 1 -6.25 -20.13 -2.88
N SER A 2 -6.86 -19.46 -1.90
CA SER A 2 -6.83 -18.01 -1.80
C SER A 2 -5.41 -17.58 -1.49
N GLN A 3 -4.79 -16.79 -2.36
CA GLN A 3 -3.48 -16.22 -2.05
C GLN A 3 -3.69 -15.26 -0.87
N SER A 4 -3.16 -15.61 0.29
CA SER A 4 -3.11 -14.71 1.44
C SER A 4 -2.16 -13.57 1.11
N THR A 5 -2.72 -12.47 0.61
CA THR A 5 -1.98 -11.22 0.38
C THR A 5 -1.40 -10.75 1.71
N VAL A 6 -0.07 -10.68 1.79
CA VAL A 6 0.63 -10.20 3.00
C VAL A 6 0.74 -8.68 2.93
N TRP A 7 -0.09 -8.02 3.73
CA TRP A 7 -0.11 -6.55 3.84
C TRP A 7 0.99 -6.07 4.79
N GLN A 8 1.74 -5.06 4.33
CA GLN A 8 2.75 -4.36 5.10
C GLN A 8 2.29 -2.92 5.33
N LYS A 9 2.06 -2.57 6.60
CA LYS A 9 1.79 -1.19 7.01
C LYS A 9 3.02 -0.31 6.82
N SER A 10 2.83 0.93 6.35
CA SER A 10 3.92 1.90 6.25
C SER A 10 4.47 2.26 7.63
N SER A 11 5.78 2.45 7.74
CA SER A 11 6.44 2.90 8.98
C SER A 11 6.09 4.35 9.35
N PHE A 12 5.53 5.12 8.41
CA PHE A 12 5.02 6.47 8.65
C PHE A 12 3.60 6.45 9.24
N SER A 13 2.91 5.31 9.18
CA SER A 13 1.53 5.13 9.65
C SER A 13 1.43 4.90 11.17
N GLY A 14 2.21 5.65 11.95
CA GLY A 14 2.35 5.45 13.39
C GLY A 14 2.84 6.71 14.09
N GLY A 15 1.92 7.63 14.37
CA GLY A 15 2.15 8.82 15.18
C GLY A 15 0.81 9.38 15.65
N GLY A 16 0.51 9.21 16.95
CA GLY A 16 -0.76 9.64 17.56
C GLY A 16 -1.95 8.70 17.31
N ASP A 17 -3.16 9.18 17.60
CA ASP A 17 -4.44 8.44 17.50
C ASP A 17 -4.97 8.27 16.05
N SER A 18 -4.12 8.41 15.01
CA SER A 18 -4.58 8.32 13.62
C SER A 18 -4.73 6.85 13.18
N SER A 19 -5.92 6.54 12.66
CA SER A 19 -6.29 5.28 12.02
C SER A 19 -6.08 5.30 10.49
N ASP A 20 -5.56 6.37 9.91
CA ASP A 20 -5.47 6.59 8.45
C ASP A 20 -4.18 5.97 7.87
N CYS A 21 -4.03 4.66 8.04
CA CYS A 21 -2.78 3.98 7.74
C CYS A 21 -2.77 3.41 6.33
N VAL A 22 -1.75 3.76 5.54
CA VAL A 22 -1.53 3.11 4.24
C VAL A 22 -0.81 1.77 4.42
N GLU A 23 -1.32 0.75 3.73
CA GLU A 23 -0.75 -0.59 3.64
C GLU A 23 -0.44 -0.95 2.19
N VAL A 24 0.63 -1.73 1.98
CA VAL A 24 1.04 -2.22 0.66
C VAL A 24 1.22 -3.73 0.67
N ALA A 25 0.94 -4.39 -0.45
CA ALA A 25 1.21 -5.81 -0.61
C ALA A 25 1.77 -6.14 -1.99
N ALA A 26 2.78 -7.01 -2.01
CA ALA A 26 3.28 -7.58 -3.24
C ALA A 26 2.40 -8.76 -3.68
N THR A 27 2.04 -8.78 -4.95
CA THR A 27 1.33 -9.90 -5.60
C THR A 27 2.14 -10.37 -6.81
N GLN A 28 1.66 -11.38 -7.54
CA GLN A 28 2.35 -11.86 -8.73
C GLN A 28 2.33 -10.80 -9.85
N GLY A 29 3.40 -9.99 -9.91
CA GLY A 29 3.62 -8.98 -10.97
C GLY A 29 3.04 -7.59 -10.68
N ALA A 30 2.37 -7.40 -9.54
CA ALA A 30 1.76 -6.12 -9.18
C ALA A 30 1.95 -5.79 -7.70
N VAL A 31 1.70 -4.53 -7.36
CA VAL A 31 1.63 -4.02 -6.00
C VAL A 31 0.21 -3.54 -5.74
N GLN A 32 -0.34 -3.92 -4.60
CA GLN A 32 -1.62 -3.45 -4.11
C GLN A 32 -1.41 -2.43 -3.01
N LEU A 33 -2.24 -1.40 -2.98
CA LEU A 33 -2.28 -0.37 -1.96
C LEU A 33 -3.71 -0.25 -1.43
N ARG A 34 -3.83 -0.03 -0.13
CA ARG A 34 -5.11 0.29 0.52
C ARG A 34 -4.88 1.15 1.75
N GLU A 35 -5.96 1.74 2.24
CA GLU A 35 -6.01 2.38 3.56
C GLU A 35 -6.63 1.42 4.57
N SER A 36 -6.23 1.53 5.84
CA SER A 36 -6.71 0.63 6.89
C SER A 36 -8.17 0.80 7.24
N ASP A 37 -8.73 2.00 7.08
CA ASP A 37 -10.13 2.30 7.37
C ASP A 37 -11.06 2.00 6.18
N GLU A 38 -10.48 1.76 4.99
CA GLU A 38 -11.17 1.27 3.78
C GLU A 38 -10.48 0.02 3.22
N PRO A 39 -10.44 -1.11 3.97
CA PRO A 39 -9.59 -2.27 3.63
C PRO A 39 -10.03 -3.04 2.37
N ASP A 40 -11.26 -2.80 1.92
CA ASP A 40 -11.84 -3.40 0.71
C ASP A 40 -11.56 -2.57 -0.56
N THR A 41 -11.13 -1.31 -0.41
CA THR A 41 -10.78 -0.43 -1.51
C THR A 41 -9.30 -0.60 -1.85
N VAL A 42 -9.03 -1.38 -2.90
CA VAL A 42 -7.66 -1.73 -3.30
C VAL A 42 -7.27 -1.11 -4.63
N ILE A 43 -6.21 -0.29 -4.62
CA ILE A 43 -5.55 0.21 -5.83
C ILE A 43 -4.48 -0.79 -6.25
N THR A 44 -4.49 -1.18 -7.53
CA THR A 44 -3.45 -2.05 -8.10
C THR A 44 -2.55 -1.25 -9.03
N ALA A 45 -1.23 -1.34 -8.81
CA ALA A 45 -0.21 -0.69 -9.61
C ALA A 45 0.87 -1.68 -10.04
N SER A 46 1.61 -1.37 -11.11
CA SER A 46 2.89 -2.05 -11.35
C SER A 46 3.94 -1.57 -10.36
N GLY A 47 4.93 -2.41 -10.05
CA GLY A 47 6.05 -2.00 -9.21
C GLY A 47 6.81 -0.78 -9.77
N ALA A 48 6.93 -0.70 -11.11
CA ALA A 48 7.52 0.45 -11.78
C ALA A 48 6.68 1.73 -11.61
N GLY A 49 5.35 1.63 -11.75
CA GLY A 49 4.44 2.76 -11.59
C GLY A 49 4.46 3.34 -10.18
N LEU A 50 4.40 2.47 -9.16
CA LEU A 50 4.49 2.91 -7.77
C LEU A 50 5.84 3.58 -7.47
N ALA A 51 6.94 3.01 -7.96
CA ALA A 51 8.26 3.57 -7.76
C ALA A 51 8.44 4.91 -8.50
N ALA A 52 7.81 5.11 -9.66
CA ALA A 52 7.79 6.39 -10.36
C ALA A 52 6.99 7.44 -9.58
N LEU A 53 5.81 7.08 -9.07
CA LEU A 53 4.97 7.96 -8.24
C LEU A 53 5.72 8.47 -7.01
N ILE A 54 6.33 7.57 -6.23
CA ILE A 54 7.09 7.95 -5.02
C ILE A 54 8.24 8.90 -5.36
N ARG A 55 8.97 8.65 -6.46
CA ARG A 55 10.07 9.54 -6.90
C ARG A 55 9.57 10.90 -7.38
N HIS A 56 8.36 10.96 -7.94
CA HIS A 56 7.76 12.21 -8.38
C HIS A 56 7.26 13.06 -7.20
N LEU A 57 6.70 12.41 -6.17
CA LEU A 57 6.12 13.09 -5.01
C LEU A 57 7.14 13.44 -3.91
N ARG A 58 8.28 12.75 -3.87
CA ARG A 58 9.36 13.06 -2.92
C ARG A 58 10.12 14.29 -3.42
N PRO A 59 10.12 15.42 -2.68
CA PRO A 59 10.86 16.62 -3.03
C PRO A 59 12.38 16.40 -3.00
#